data_AF-A0A7S4FHY4-F1
#
_entry.id   AF-A0A7S4FHY4-F1
#
_cell.length_a   1.000
_cell.length_b   1.000
_cell.length_c   1.000
_cell.angle_alpha   90.00
_cell.angle_beta   90.00
_cell.angle_gamma   90.00
#
_symmetry.space_group_name_H-M   'P 1'
#
loop_
_entity.id
_entity.type
_entity.pdbx_description
1 polymer ?
#
loop_
_entity_poly.entity_id
_entity_poly.type
_entity_poly.pdbx_seq_one_letter_code
_entity_poly.pdbx_strand_id
1 'polypeptide(L)'
;TRENVSEFRKPFLERRLSELRAVLHALAQPASEQAYQTQRYSTAVQDILGALDLSRLVLAGHSFGGATVVKAEQDLGLDIQGSVVLDLWPFPLPKTVTAKGLTSAPSLFINSEAFVGNSEMPITSELIQNSSAAMALSVTGIAHQSFSDTPIMFPSFLARKLRMCGTLDVDTAYDAILFAIDSFLEHTRSPAAPIEQLERVVLSKNPFLQRMACAGTAR
;
A
#
# COMPACT_ATOMS: atom_id res chain seq x y z
N THR A 1 -20.85 -5.60 12.87
CA THR A 1 -21.15 -4.86 11.62
C THR A 1 -19.92 -4.07 11.22
N ARG A 2 -19.82 -3.58 9.97
CA ARG A 2 -18.72 -2.71 9.53
C ARG A 2 -18.61 -1.48 10.41
N GLU A 3 -19.74 -0.88 10.77
CA GLU A 3 -19.85 0.31 11.60
C GLU A 3 -19.18 0.11 12.96
N ASN A 4 -19.45 -1.01 13.64
CA ASN A 4 -18.81 -1.32 14.92
C ASN A 4 -17.28 -1.46 14.79
N VAL A 5 -16.80 -2.01 13.66
CA VAL A 5 -15.35 -2.14 13.40
C VAL A 5 -14.75 -0.76 13.17
N SER A 6 -15.38 0.09 12.35
CA SER A 6 -14.91 1.45 12.09
C SER A 6 -14.85 2.28 13.37
N GLU A 7 -15.90 2.23 14.21
CA GLU A 7 -15.95 2.93 15.49
C GLU A 7 -14.87 2.42 16.46
N PHE A 8 -14.75 1.11 16.62
CA PHE A 8 -13.75 0.51 17.51
C PHE A 8 -12.31 0.78 17.04
N ARG A 9 -12.05 0.77 15.73
CA ARG A 9 -10.71 0.94 15.15
C ARG A 9 -10.32 2.39 14.91
N LYS A 10 -11.27 3.33 14.97
CA LYS A 10 -11.03 4.77 14.82
C LYS A 10 -9.83 5.29 15.64
N PRO A 11 -9.75 5.09 16.98
CA PRO A 11 -8.62 5.61 17.76
C PRO A 11 -7.27 5.00 17.35
N PHE A 12 -7.25 3.76 16.85
CA PHE A 12 -6.04 3.12 16.35
C PHE A 12 -5.59 3.76 15.04
N LEU A 13 -6.53 4.07 14.15
CA LEU A 13 -6.23 4.75 12.89
C LEU A 13 -5.73 6.19 13.15
N GLU A 14 -6.38 6.92 14.05
CA GLU A 14 -5.94 8.25 14.49
C GLU A 14 -4.54 8.24 15.10
N ARG A 15 -4.24 7.22 15.91
CA ARG A 15 -2.90 7.03 16.47
C ARG A 15 -1.86 6.84 15.36
N ARG A 16 -2.14 6.01 14.37
CA ARG A 16 -1.22 5.80 13.23
C ARG A 16 -1.00 7.06 12.40
N LEU A 17 -2.03 7.89 12.23
CA LEU A 17 -1.89 9.20 11.58
C LEU A 17 -0.99 10.14 12.39
N SER A 18 -1.14 10.15 13.72
CA SER A 18 -0.25 10.91 14.61
C SER A 18 1.20 10.43 14.53
N GLU A 19 1.42 9.12 14.45
CA GLU A 19 2.76 8.53 14.31
C GLU A 19 3.39 8.87 12.97
N LEU A 20 2.63 8.75 11.87
CA LEU A 20 3.10 9.15 10.55
C LEU A 20 3.48 10.63 10.51
N ARG A 21 2.66 11.51 11.10
CA ARG A 21 2.97 12.93 11.21
C ARG A 21 4.25 13.18 12.03
N ALA A 22 4.43 12.46 13.13
CA ALA A 22 5.63 12.59 13.96
C ALA A 22 6.89 12.14 13.22
N VAL A 23 6.81 11.04 12.47
CA VAL A 23 7.91 10.56 11.61
C VAL A 23 8.23 11.59 10.54
N LEU A 24 7.25 12.06 9.76
CA LEU A 24 7.47 13.06 8.71
C LEU A 24 8.05 14.37 9.27
N HIS A 25 7.57 14.81 10.43
CA HIS A 25 8.11 15.99 11.11
C HIS A 25 9.58 15.79 11.53
N ALA A 26 9.96 14.60 12.00
CA ALA A 26 11.34 14.28 12.34
C ALA A 26 12.24 14.17 11.09
N LEU A 27 11.71 13.64 9.99
CA LEU A 27 12.43 13.54 8.71
C LEU A 27 12.60 14.89 8.00
N ALA A 28 11.68 15.84 8.23
CA ALA A 28 11.73 17.19 7.65
C ALA A 28 12.59 18.18 8.44
N GLN A 29 13.16 17.79 9.58
CA GLN A 29 14.04 18.67 10.36
C GLN A 29 15.30 19.03 9.55
N PRO A 30 15.86 20.24 9.74
CA PRO A 30 17.10 20.63 9.08
C PRO A 30 18.24 19.65 9.34
N ALA A 31 19.13 19.46 8.36
CA ALA A 31 20.26 18.53 8.47
C ALA A 31 21.14 18.76 9.71
N SER A 32 21.26 20.00 10.19
CA SER A 32 22.00 20.34 11.42
C SER A 32 21.32 19.81 12.69
N GLU A 33 19.98 19.85 12.74
CA GLU A 33 19.21 19.36 13.87
C GLU A 33 19.07 17.84 13.85
N GLN A 34 18.94 17.27 12.64
CA GLN A 34 19.09 15.83 12.43
C GLN A 34 20.46 15.33 12.87
N ALA A 35 21.56 15.94 12.43
CA ALA A 35 22.92 15.53 12.78
C ALA A 35 23.17 15.47 14.29
N TYR A 36 22.61 16.41 15.06
CA TYR A 36 22.68 16.40 16.51
C TYR A 36 21.88 15.24 17.13
N GLN A 37 20.64 14.99 16.66
CA GLN A 37 19.81 13.91 17.19
C GLN A 37 20.27 12.50 16.74
N THR A 38 20.94 12.43 15.59
CA THR A 38 21.37 11.19 14.93
C THR A 38 22.82 10.83 15.25
N GLN A 39 23.53 11.64 16.04
CA GLN A 39 24.93 11.39 16.43
C GLN A 39 25.13 10.03 17.14
N ARG A 40 24.06 9.49 17.73
CA ARG A 40 23.98 8.17 18.36
C ARG A 40 23.65 7.02 17.40
N TYR A 41 23.29 7.32 16.16
CA TYR A 41 22.96 6.33 15.14
C TYR A 41 24.23 5.91 14.39
N SER A 42 24.18 4.70 13.81
CA SER A 42 25.25 4.23 12.94
C SER A 42 25.42 5.13 11.71
N THR A 43 26.61 5.11 11.12
CA THR A 43 26.91 5.85 9.87
C THR A 43 25.91 5.51 8.77
N ALA A 44 25.56 4.23 8.62
CA ALA A 44 24.56 3.80 7.64
C ALA A 44 23.20 4.50 7.81
N VAL A 45 22.73 4.71 9.05
CA VAL A 45 21.48 5.42 9.30
C VAL A 45 21.64 6.91 8.96
N GLN A 46 22.78 7.51 9.27
CA GLN A 46 23.06 8.90 8.92
C GLN A 46 23.09 9.10 7.40
N ASP A 47 23.71 8.18 6.66
CA ASP A 47 23.77 8.19 5.20
C ASP A 47 22.36 8.07 4.59
N ILE A 48 21.53 7.16 5.13
CA ILE A 48 20.13 7.02 4.70
C ILE A 48 19.37 8.33 4.92
N LEU A 49 19.49 8.94 6.10
CA LEU A 49 18.79 10.19 6.42
C LEU A 49 19.28 11.36 5.56
N GLY A 50 20.58 11.43 5.28
CA GLY A 50 21.17 12.45 4.41
C GLY A 50 20.78 12.33 2.94
N ALA A 51 20.36 11.15 2.49
CA ALA A 51 19.90 10.89 1.12
C ALA A 51 18.38 11.05 0.93
N LEU A 52 17.64 11.42 1.98
CA LEU A 52 16.18 11.57 1.90
C LEU A 52 15.76 12.74 1.01
N ASP A 53 14.80 12.48 0.15
CA ASP A 53 14.13 13.49 -0.67
C ASP A 53 12.61 13.44 -0.41
N LEU A 54 12.13 14.32 0.45
CA LEU A 54 10.71 14.39 0.81
C LEU A 54 9.84 14.97 -0.31
N SER A 55 10.40 15.57 -1.36
CA SER A 55 9.62 15.95 -2.56
C SER A 55 9.18 14.73 -3.36
N ARG A 56 9.77 13.55 -3.10
CA ARG A 56 9.47 12.27 -3.75
C ARG A 56 8.77 11.29 -2.80
N LEU A 57 8.02 11.81 -1.84
CA LEU A 57 7.36 11.02 -0.80
C LEU A 57 6.28 10.10 -1.40
N VAL A 58 6.34 8.81 -1.08
CA VAL A 58 5.30 7.82 -1.39
C VAL A 58 4.86 7.17 -0.08
N LEU A 59 3.55 6.98 0.09
CA LEU A 59 3.02 6.26 1.23
C LEU A 59 2.75 4.81 0.84
N ALA A 60 3.14 3.85 1.69
CA ALA A 60 2.89 2.43 1.46
C ALA A 60 2.32 1.78 2.73
N GLY A 61 1.40 0.84 2.56
CA GLY A 61 0.80 0.15 3.70
C GLY A 61 0.06 -1.12 3.35
N HIS A 62 0.25 -2.14 4.18
CA HIS A 62 -0.42 -3.44 4.08
C HIS A 62 -1.58 -3.58 5.07
N SER A 63 -2.72 -4.11 4.65
CA SER A 63 -3.88 -4.41 5.51
C SER A 63 -4.40 -3.16 6.22
N PHE A 64 -4.32 -3.09 7.54
CA PHE A 64 -4.60 -1.86 8.31
C PHE A 64 -3.65 -0.70 7.95
N GLY A 65 -2.43 -1.02 7.48
CA GLY A 65 -1.50 -0.15 6.75
C GLY A 65 -2.13 0.55 5.58
N GLY A 66 -2.83 -0.19 4.72
CA GLY A 66 -3.54 0.40 3.58
C GLY A 66 -4.59 1.42 4.02
N ALA A 67 -5.37 1.10 5.06
CA ALA A 67 -6.34 2.04 5.63
C ALA A 67 -5.67 3.31 6.18
N THR A 68 -4.46 3.17 6.73
CA THR A 68 -3.66 4.31 7.21
C THR A 68 -3.18 5.18 6.05
N VAL A 69 -2.68 4.59 4.95
CA VAL A 69 -2.31 5.34 3.73
C VAL A 69 -3.50 6.15 3.22
N VAL A 70 -4.65 5.50 3.06
CA VAL A 70 -5.87 6.15 2.55
C VAL A 70 -6.29 7.32 3.42
N LYS A 71 -6.31 7.14 4.75
CA LYS A 71 -6.70 8.19 5.67
C LYS A 71 -5.65 9.30 5.76
N ALA A 72 -4.36 8.95 5.70
CA ALA A 72 -3.26 9.91 5.75
C ALA A 72 -3.29 10.86 4.54
N GLU A 73 -3.48 10.34 3.33
CA GLU A 73 -3.60 11.16 2.12
C GLU A 73 -4.72 12.20 2.25
N GLN A 74 -5.88 11.80 2.78
CA GLN A 74 -7.04 12.69 2.89
C GLN A 74 -6.94 13.72 4.02
N ASP A 75 -6.23 13.41 5.12
CA ASP A 75 -6.26 14.20 6.36
C ASP A 75 -5.00 15.03 6.62
N LEU A 76 -3.85 14.57 6.15
CA LEU A 76 -2.56 15.15 6.54
C LEU A 76 -2.10 16.27 5.60
N GLY A 77 -2.74 16.45 4.45
CA GLY A 77 -2.37 17.49 3.48
C GLY A 77 -0.93 17.35 2.98
N LEU A 78 -0.47 16.10 2.81
CA LEU A 78 0.90 15.78 2.39
C LEU A 78 1.06 15.98 0.88
N ASP A 79 2.22 16.47 0.48
CA ASP A 79 2.67 16.46 -0.92
C ASP A 79 3.28 15.09 -1.24
N ILE A 80 2.43 14.15 -1.63
CA ILE A 80 2.82 12.77 -1.98
C ILE A 80 2.83 12.59 -3.49
N GLN A 81 3.76 11.78 -3.98
CA GLN A 81 3.87 11.41 -5.39
C GLN A 81 3.13 10.11 -5.71
N GLY A 82 2.70 9.36 -4.69
CA GLY A 82 1.84 8.20 -4.87
C GLY A 82 1.49 7.46 -3.57
N SER A 83 0.54 6.54 -3.70
CA SER A 83 0.03 5.70 -2.62
C SER A 83 0.05 4.22 -3.02
N VAL A 84 0.73 3.38 -2.24
CA VAL A 84 0.77 1.91 -2.43
C VAL A 84 -0.05 1.24 -1.34
N VAL A 85 -1.13 0.59 -1.74
CA VAL A 85 -2.09 -0.07 -0.85
C VAL A 85 -2.06 -1.57 -1.10
N LEU A 86 -1.57 -2.32 -0.12
CA LEU A 86 -1.39 -3.77 -0.22
C LEU A 86 -2.47 -4.48 0.60
N ASP A 87 -3.29 -5.28 -0.07
CA ASP A 87 -4.38 -6.10 0.49
C ASP A 87 -5.18 -5.36 1.57
N LEU A 88 -5.82 -4.26 1.15
CA LEU A 88 -6.46 -3.29 2.02
C LEU A 88 -7.44 -3.95 2.97
N TRP A 89 -7.35 -3.65 4.27
CA TRP A 89 -8.47 -3.90 5.19
C TRP A 89 -9.36 -2.64 5.27
N PRO A 90 -10.55 -2.59 4.61
CA PRO A 90 -11.30 -1.35 4.45
C PRO A 90 -12.30 -1.08 5.57
N PHE A 91 -12.61 -2.07 6.43
CA PHE A 91 -13.63 -1.92 7.47
C PHE A 91 -13.34 -0.79 8.47
N PRO A 92 -12.09 -0.50 8.84
CA PRO A 92 -11.79 0.64 9.70
C PRO A 92 -12.09 2.00 9.06
N LEU A 93 -12.16 2.07 7.73
CA LEU A 93 -12.40 3.32 7.01
C LEU A 93 -13.88 3.75 7.10
N PRO A 94 -14.15 4.99 7.56
CA PRO A 94 -15.47 5.58 7.46
C PRO A 94 -15.98 5.59 6.01
N LYS A 95 -17.29 5.49 5.81
CA LYS A 95 -17.90 5.52 4.46
C LYS A 95 -17.56 6.80 3.70
N THR A 96 -17.46 7.93 4.40
CA THR A 96 -17.05 9.21 3.80
C THR A 96 -15.65 9.17 3.22
N VAL A 97 -14.75 8.36 3.78
CA VAL A 97 -13.38 8.19 3.30
C VAL A 97 -13.36 7.31 2.04
N THR A 98 -14.13 6.21 2.02
CA THR A 98 -14.22 5.34 0.84
C THR A 98 -14.96 6.00 -0.33
N ALA A 99 -15.97 6.81 -0.04
CA ALA A 99 -16.69 7.62 -1.03
C ALA A 99 -15.83 8.76 -1.62
N LYS A 100 -14.87 9.31 -0.87
CA LYS A 100 -13.97 10.37 -1.35
C LYS A 100 -12.87 9.85 -2.29
N GLY A 101 -12.40 8.62 -2.09
CA GLY A 101 -11.31 8.07 -2.90
C GLY A 101 -9.91 8.61 -2.54
N LEU A 102 -8.88 8.14 -3.25
CA LEU A 102 -7.55 8.74 -3.28
C LEU A 102 -7.47 9.69 -4.48
N THR A 103 -7.25 10.96 -4.22
CA THR A 103 -7.43 12.03 -5.22
C THR A 103 -6.19 12.89 -5.38
N SER A 104 -5.24 12.84 -4.44
CA SER A 104 -4.09 13.74 -4.42
C SER A 104 -2.97 13.27 -5.34
N ALA A 105 -2.82 11.96 -5.51
CA ALA A 105 -1.75 11.36 -6.32
C ALA A 105 -2.19 10.01 -6.92
N PRO A 106 -1.45 9.47 -7.89
CA PRO A 106 -1.70 8.12 -8.38
C PRO A 106 -1.60 7.08 -7.26
N SER A 107 -2.35 5.99 -7.40
CA SER A 107 -2.40 4.92 -6.41
C SER A 107 -2.28 3.54 -7.04
N LEU A 108 -1.57 2.65 -6.35
CA LEU A 108 -1.43 1.25 -6.67
C LEU A 108 -2.10 0.41 -5.60
N PHE A 109 -3.09 -0.38 -5.99
CA PHE A 109 -3.71 -1.41 -5.15
C PHE A 109 -3.23 -2.78 -5.61
N ILE A 110 -2.66 -3.58 -4.72
CA ILE A 110 -2.33 -4.99 -4.99
C ILE A 110 -3.06 -5.86 -3.99
N ASN A 111 -3.89 -6.78 -4.46
CA ASN A 111 -4.73 -7.62 -3.60
C ASN A 111 -4.37 -9.10 -3.75
N SER A 112 -4.56 -9.87 -2.68
CA SER A 112 -4.49 -11.33 -2.73
C SER A 112 -5.76 -11.90 -3.37
N GLU A 113 -5.64 -13.06 -4.01
CA GLU A 113 -6.80 -13.76 -4.59
C GLU A 113 -7.90 -14.05 -3.56
N ALA A 114 -7.51 -14.39 -2.33
CA ALA A 114 -8.44 -14.65 -1.22
C ALA A 114 -9.28 -13.41 -0.85
N PHE A 115 -8.82 -12.21 -1.19
CA PHE A 115 -9.48 -10.95 -0.88
C PHE A 115 -10.54 -10.56 -1.92
N VAL A 116 -10.37 -10.99 -3.18
CA VAL A 116 -11.25 -10.62 -4.29
C VAL A 116 -12.68 -11.17 -4.12
N GLY A 117 -12.90 -12.15 -3.24
CA GLY A 117 -14.20 -12.80 -3.01
C GLY A 117 -14.86 -12.50 -1.66
N ASN A 118 -14.31 -11.64 -0.81
CA ASN A 118 -14.79 -11.45 0.56
C ASN A 118 -15.73 -10.22 0.70
N SER A 119 -16.24 -9.99 1.92
CA SER A 119 -17.14 -8.87 2.22
C SER A 119 -16.47 -7.49 2.22
N GLU A 120 -15.15 -7.43 2.07
CA GLU A 120 -14.34 -6.21 2.01
C GLU A 120 -14.23 -5.70 0.56
N MET A 121 -14.31 -6.59 -0.43
CA MET A 121 -14.17 -6.27 -1.85
C MET A 121 -15.13 -5.18 -2.36
N PRO A 122 -16.43 -5.15 -2.01
CA PRO A 122 -17.30 -4.06 -2.47
C PRO A 122 -16.85 -2.67 -1.99
N ILE A 123 -16.27 -2.61 -0.78
CA ILE A 123 -15.80 -1.37 -0.18
C ILE A 123 -14.47 -0.94 -0.81
N THR A 124 -13.56 -1.88 -1.02
CA THR A 124 -12.30 -1.63 -1.73
C THR A 124 -12.56 -1.22 -3.18
N SER A 125 -13.56 -1.83 -3.84
CA SER A 125 -13.99 -1.44 -5.20
C SER A 125 -14.52 -0.02 -5.24
N GLU A 126 -15.38 0.37 -4.29
CA GLU A 126 -15.89 1.75 -4.18
C GLU A 126 -14.73 2.75 -4.03
N LEU A 127 -13.79 2.48 -3.12
CA LEU A 127 -12.60 3.33 -2.92
C LEU A 127 -11.78 3.48 -4.22
N ILE A 128 -11.51 2.38 -4.91
CA ILE A 128 -10.72 2.39 -6.15
C ILE A 128 -11.44 3.16 -7.26
N GLN A 129 -12.75 2.92 -7.44
CA GLN A 129 -13.56 3.62 -8.45
C GLN A 129 -13.65 5.13 -8.20
N ASN A 130 -13.64 5.55 -6.94
CA ASN A 130 -13.67 6.97 -6.57
C ASN A 130 -12.29 7.63 -6.56
N SER A 131 -11.21 6.87 -6.81
CA SER A 131 -9.85 7.40 -6.86
C SER A 131 -9.51 7.96 -8.25
N SER A 132 -8.73 9.04 -8.33
CA SER A 132 -8.51 9.78 -9.59
C SER A 132 -7.61 9.07 -10.59
N ALA A 133 -6.56 8.37 -10.12
CA ALA A 133 -5.61 7.62 -10.94
C ALA A 133 -5.20 6.34 -10.19
N ALA A 134 -5.99 5.28 -10.30
CA ALA A 134 -5.79 4.04 -9.57
C ALA A 134 -5.45 2.86 -10.50
N MET A 135 -4.30 2.21 -10.27
CA MET A 135 -3.96 0.90 -10.81
C MET A 135 -4.34 -0.16 -9.78
N ALA A 136 -5.28 -1.04 -10.13
CA ALA A 136 -5.74 -2.10 -9.23
C ALA A 136 -5.42 -3.48 -9.79
N LEU A 137 -4.56 -4.20 -9.08
CA LEU A 137 -4.04 -5.50 -9.43
C LEU A 137 -4.44 -6.56 -8.40
N SER A 138 -4.45 -7.81 -8.83
CA SER A 138 -4.49 -8.98 -7.98
C SER A 138 -3.40 -9.96 -8.37
N VAL A 139 -2.79 -10.63 -7.39
CA VAL A 139 -1.82 -11.70 -7.63
C VAL A 139 -2.50 -13.04 -7.37
N THR A 140 -2.53 -13.92 -8.37
CA THR A 140 -3.13 -15.25 -8.24
C THR A 140 -2.30 -16.15 -7.33
N GLY A 141 -2.95 -16.92 -6.47
CA GLY A 141 -2.30 -17.92 -5.64
C GLY A 141 -1.57 -17.39 -4.42
N ILE A 142 -1.66 -16.11 -4.08
CA ILE A 142 -1.05 -15.56 -2.85
C ILE A 142 -2.08 -15.45 -1.71
N ALA A 143 -1.59 -15.33 -0.48
CA ALA A 143 -2.41 -15.12 0.71
C ALA A 143 -2.19 -13.71 1.28
N HIS A 144 -3.04 -13.29 2.21
CA HIS A 144 -2.92 -11.98 2.88
C HIS A 144 -1.52 -11.74 3.48
N GLN A 145 -0.92 -12.78 4.06
CA GLN A 145 0.41 -12.66 4.67
C GLN A 145 1.56 -12.59 3.66
N SER A 146 1.31 -12.81 2.36
CA SER A 146 2.31 -12.69 1.29
C SER A 146 2.83 -11.26 1.06
N PHE A 147 2.20 -10.25 1.68
CA PHE A 147 2.67 -8.86 1.66
C PHE A 147 3.56 -8.49 2.86
N SER A 148 4.07 -9.49 3.58
CA SER A 148 4.92 -9.35 4.77
C SER A 148 5.98 -10.43 4.80
N ASP A 149 6.95 -10.36 5.71
CA ASP A 149 7.99 -11.39 5.89
C ASP A 149 7.48 -12.68 6.56
N THR A 150 6.21 -12.72 6.92
CA THR A 150 5.57 -13.86 7.60
C THR A 150 5.71 -15.21 6.88
N PRO A 151 5.61 -15.31 5.55
CA PRO A 151 5.79 -16.56 4.81
C PRO A 151 7.19 -17.18 4.94
N ILE A 152 8.23 -16.35 5.10
CA ILE A 152 9.64 -16.81 5.18
C ILE A 152 10.11 -17.08 6.60
N MET A 153 9.32 -16.71 7.62
CA MET A 153 9.63 -17.01 9.03
C MET A 153 9.53 -18.51 9.37
N PHE A 154 8.87 -19.30 8.51
CA PHE A 154 8.64 -20.73 8.74
C PHE A 154 8.98 -21.54 7.48
N PRO A 155 9.36 -22.83 7.62
CA PRO A 155 9.46 -23.73 6.47
C PRO A 155 8.15 -23.75 5.66
N SER A 156 8.25 -23.77 4.32
CA SER A 156 7.11 -23.53 3.42
C SER A 156 5.93 -24.47 3.64
N PHE A 157 6.18 -25.73 4.05
CA PHE A 157 5.11 -26.69 4.36
C PHE A 157 4.27 -26.26 5.57
N LEU A 158 4.92 -25.67 6.59
CA LEU A 158 4.26 -25.20 7.81
C LEU A 158 3.53 -23.88 7.55
N ALA A 159 4.17 -22.95 6.83
CA ALA A 159 3.54 -21.70 6.41
C ALA A 159 2.25 -21.97 5.61
N ARG A 160 2.27 -22.95 4.70
CA ARG A 160 1.09 -23.35 3.91
C ARG A 160 0.01 -23.98 4.78
N LYS A 161 0.40 -24.87 5.72
CA LYS A 161 -0.53 -25.49 6.67
C LYS A 161 -1.22 -24.43 7.56
N LEU A 162 -0.51 -23.38 7.94
CA LEU A 162 -1.01 -22.27 8.74
C LEU A 162 -1.70 -21.16 7.91
N ARG A 163 -1.83 -21.34 6.59
CA ARG A 163 -2.40 -20.37 5.64
C ARG A 163 -1.69 -19.01 5.66
N MET A 164 -0.39 -19.02 5.97
CA MET A 164 0.49 -17.86 5.96
C MET A 164 1.08 -17.61 4.56
N CYS A 165 1.05 -18.62 3.69
CA CYS A 165 1.35 -18.48 2.27
C CYS A 165 0.24 -19.14 1.45
N GLY A 166 0.10 -18.69 0.20
CA GLY A 166 -0.87 -19.25 -0.74
C GLY A 166 -0.35 -20.51 -1.45
N THR A 167 -0.92 -20.79 -2.61
CA THR A 167 -0.50 -21.89 -3.48
C THR A 167 0.71 -21.52 -4.34
N LEU A 168 0.89 -20.23 -4.63
CA LEU A 168 2.05 -19.70 -5.33
C LEU A 168 3.30 -19.83 -4.45
N ASP A 169 4.42 -20.10 -5.09
CA ASP A 169 5.73 -20.08 -4.46
C ASP A 169 6.04 -18.69 -3.86
N VAL A 170 6.75 -18.66 -2.73
CA VAL A 170 6.96 -17.44 -1.95
C VAL A 170 7.83 -16.43 -2.69
N ASP A 171 8.92 -16.91 -3.30
CA ASP A 171 9.84 -16.04 -4.06
C ASP A 171 9.12 -15.49 -5.28
N THR A 172 8.37 -16.35 -5.99
CA THR A 172 7.56 -15.93 -7.15
C THR A 172 6.49 -14.90 -6.77
N ALA A 173 5.85 -15.06 -5.60
CA ALA A 173 4.88 -14.10 -5.09
C ALA A 173 5.52 -12.74 -4.79
N TYR A 174 6.70 -12.74 -4.15
CA TYR A 174 7.44 -11.51 -3.86
C TYR A 174 7.91 -10.83 -5.13
N ASP A 175 8.45 -11.57 -6.10
CA ASP A 175 8.87 -11.03 -7.39
C ASP A 175 7.71 -10.34 -8.11
N ALA A 176 6.51 -10.92 -8.10
CA ALA A 176 5.33 -10.30 -8.72
C ALA A 176 4.89 -9.02 -7.99
N ILE A 177 4.87 -9.03 -6.66
CA ILE A 177 4.49 -7.87 -5.84
C ILE A 177 5.53 -6.74 -6.03
N LEU A 178 6.81 -7.05 -5.90
CA LEU A 178 7.91 -6.10 -6.02
C LEU A 178 7.99 -5.53 -7.44
N PHE A 179 7.79 -6.35 -8.47
CA PHE A 179 7.75 -5.88 -9.85
C PHE A 179 6.66 -4.81 -10.08
N ALA A 180 5.46 -5.02 -9.53
CA ALA A 180 4.37 -4.06 -9.62
C ALA A 180 4.66 -2.76 -8.85
N ILE A 181 5.20 -2.88 -7.63
CA ILE A 181 5.57 -1.73 -6.79
C ILE A 181 6.68 -0.92 -7.47
N ASP A 182 7.75 -1.56 -7.92
CA ASP A 182 8.89 -0.91 -8.55
C ASP A 182 8.48 -0.18 -9.83
N SER A 183 7.71 -0.85 -10.70
CA SER A 183 7.15 -0.23 -11.92
C SER A 183 6.30 1.02 -11.60
N PHE A 184 5.54 0.99 -10.50
CA PHE A 184 4.76 2.13 -10.05
C PHE A 184 5.64 3.24 -9.47
N LEU A 185 6.66 2.93 -8.69
CA LEU A 185 7.60 3.92 -8.15
C LEU A 185 8.43 4.60 -9.25
N GLU A 186 8.79 3.87 -10.31
CA GLU A 186 9.41 4.47 -11.50
C GLU A 186 8.44 5.46 -12.17
N HIS A 187 7.18 5.08 -12.29
CA HIS A 187 6.15 5.94 -12.86
C HIS A 187 5.92 7.22 -12.05
N THR A 188 5.90 7.16 -10.71
CA THR A 188 5.74 8.37 -9.87
C THR A 188 6.95 9.31 -9.96
N ARG A 189 8.14 8.79 -10.27
CA ARG A 189 9.35 9.60 -10.49
C ARG A 189 9.37 10.34 -11.83
N SER A 190 8.64 9.83 -12.82
CA SER A 190 8.61 10.36 -14.19
C SER A 190 7.28 10.01 -14.87
N PRO A 191 6.20 10.76 -14.58
CA PRO A 191 4.87 10.49 -15.11
C PRO A 191 4.80 10.88 -16.59
N ALA A 192 5.40 10.07 -17.46
CA ALA A 192 5.44 10.30 -18.90
C ALA A 192 4.17 9.80 -19.62
N ALA A 193 3.40 8.91 -18.99
CA ALA A 193 2.24 8.24 -19.57
C ALA A 193 1.12 8.05 -18.54
N PRO A 194 -0.15 7.92 -18.95
CA PRO A 194 -1.25 7.62 -18.04
C PRO A 194 -1.06 6.27 -17.30
N ILE A 195 -1.61 6.16 -16.09
CA ILE A 195 -1.44 4.97 -15.24
C ILE A 195 -2.02 3.68 -15.88
N GLU A 196 -3.02 3.81 -16.75
CA GLU A 196 -3.60 2.70 -17.52
C GLU A 196 -2.62 2.14 -18.56
N GLN A 197 -1.69 2.95 -19.04
CA GLN A 197 -0.61 2.47 -19.91
C GLN A 197 0.41 1.68 -19.10
N LEU A 198 0.78 2.16 -17.90
CA LEU A 198 1.62 1.41 -16.98
C LEU A 198 1.01 0.05 -16.65
N GLU A 199 -0.29 0.02 -16.32
CA GLU A 199 -1.01 -1.21 -16.00
C GLU A 199 -0.91 -2.25 -17.13
N ARG A 200 -1.12 -1.84 -18.38
CA ARG A 200 -0.96 -2.73 -19.55
C ARG A 200 0.45 -3.28 -19.69
N VAL A 201 1.47 -2.46 -19.43
CA VAL A 201 2.87 -2.90 -19.48
C VAL A 201 3.16 -3.89 -18.35
N VAL A 202 2.73 -3.59 -17.12
CA VAL A 202 2.91 -4.46 -15.95
C VAL A 202 2.24 -5.82 -16.18
N LEU A 203 0.98 -5.83 -16.62
CA LEU A 203 0.22 -7.06 -16.88
C LEU A 203 0.79 -7.90 -18.04
N SER A 204 1.40 -7.27 -19.04
CA SER A 204 2.01 -8.02 -20.16
C SER A 204 3.37 -8.64 -19.82
N LYS A 205 4.03 -8.17 -18.75
CA LYS A 205 5.37 -8.61 -18.34
C LYS A 205 5.36 -9.62 -17.18
N ASN A 206 4.26 -9.74 -16.44
CA ASN A 206 4.18 -10.67 -15.32
C ASN A 206 2.90 -11.52 -15.39
N PRO A 207 3.00 -12.85 -15.59
CA PRO A 207 1.83 -13.72 -15.79
C PRO A 207 1.01 -13.97 -14.51
N PHE A 208 1.53 -13.63 -13.33
CA PHE A 208 0.85 -13.80 -12.06
C PHE A 208 0.02 -12.58 -11.65
N LEU A 209 0.23 -11.45 -12.32
CA LEU A 209 -0.53 -10.23 -12.13
C LEU A 209 -1.77 -10.22 -13.03
N GLN A 210 -2.90 -9.87 -12.44
CA GLN A 210 -4.17 -9.72 -13.11
C GLN A 210 -4.77 -8.36 -12.78
N ARG A 211 -5.57 -7.82 -13.70
CA ARG A 211 -6.41 -6.67 -13.39
C ARG A 211 -7.45 -7.09 -12.36
N MET A 212 -7.57 -6.32 -11.29
CA MET A 212 -8.61 -6.57 -10.30
C MET A 212 -9.99 -6.18 -10.88
N ALA A 213 -10.93 -7.12 -10.86
CA ALA A 213 -12.31 -6.83 -11.23
C ALA A 213 -13.00 -6.04 -10.12
N CYS A 214 -13.32 -4.77 -10.36
CA CYS A 214 -14.13 -3.99 -9.43
C CYS A 214 -15.61 -4.32 -9.66
N ALA A 215 -16.38 -4.56 -8.59
CA ALA A 215 -17.81 -4.82 -8.72
C ALA A 215 -18.49 -3.64 -9.44
N GLY A 216 -19.18 -3.92 -10.56
CA GLY A 216 -19.86 -2.90 -11.39
C GLY A 216 -19.19 -2.61 -12.74
N THR A 217 -17.97 -3.09 -13.00
CA THR A 217 -17.41 -3.07 -14.37
C THR A 217 -17.91 -4.31 -15.13
N ALA A 218 -19.20 -4.32 -15.46
CA ALA A 218 -19.68 -5.17 -16.55
C ALA A 218 -19.02 -4.67 -17.83
N ARG A 219 -18.28 -5.55 -18.52
CA ARG A 219 -18.14 -5.44 -19.97
C ARG A 219 -19.41 -5.96 -20.61
#